data_AF-A0A525W1A6-F1
#
_entry.id   AF-A0A525W1A6-F1
#
_cell.length_a   1.000
_cell.length_b   1.000
_cell.length_c   1.000
_cell.angle_alpha   90.00
_cell.angle_beta   90.00
_cell.angle_gamma   90.00
#
_symmetry.space_group_name_H-M   'P 1'
#
loop_
_entity.id
_entity.type
_entity.pdbx_description
1 polymer ?
#
loop_
_entity_poly.entity_id
_entity_poly.type
_entity_poly.pdbx_seq_one_letter_code
_entity_poly.pdbx_strand_id
1 'polypeptide(L)' 'MVLIYESDPLDDENARGKFYHVCRGRVERTPLAVPQGDRPYECGQCGIDLETEDFLMALQKGSV' A
#
# COMPACT_ATOMS: atom_id res chain seq x y z
N MET A 1 -6.94 5.77 7.78
CA MET A 1 -6.81 4.38 7.31
C MET A 1 -5.33 4.03 7.38
N VAL A 2 -4.96 2.79 7.70
CA VAL A 2 -3.53 2.41 7.75
C VAL A 2 -3.16 1.78 6.41
N LEU A 3 -2.14 2.33 5.76
CA LEU A 3 -1.46 1.67 4.66
C LEU A 3 -0.43 0.70 5.25
N ILE A 4 -0.52 -0.56 4.85
CA ILE A 4 0.36 -1.63 5.28
C ILE A 4 1.22 -1.99 4.08
N TYR A 5 2.53 -1.91 4.28
CA TYR A 5 3.48 -2.46 3.33
C TYR A 5 3.94 -3.83 3.86
N GLU A 6 3.73 -4.87 3.05
CA GLU A 6 4.17 -6.23 3.37
C GLU A 6 5.26 -6.63 2.37
N SER A 7 6.49 -6.76 2.87
CA SER A 7 7.58 -7.39 2.14
C SER A 7 7.34 -8.90 2.17
N ASP A 8 7.06 -9.52 1.03
CA ASP A 8 6.96 -10.98 0.90
C ASP A 8 8.35 -11.58 1.20
N PRO A 9 8.53 -12.37 2.27
CA PRO A 9 9.85 -12.85 2.70
C PRO A 9 10.31 -14.12 1.96
N LEU A 10 9.49 -14.66 1.05
CA LEU A 10 9.88 -15.75 0.16
C LEU A 10 10.47 -15.18 -1.14
N ASP A 11 11.79 -15.10 -1.15
CA ASP A 11 12.67 -15.33 -2.30
C ASP A 11 12.42 -14.47 -3.56
N ASP A 12 13.13 -13.35 -3.65
CA ASP A 12 14.03 -13.01 -4.75
C ASP A 12 14.57 -11.59 -4.48
N GLU A 13 15.81 -11.31 -4.88
CA GLU A 13 16.49 -10.00 -4.78
C GLU A 13 15.75 -8.84 -5.50
N ASN A 14 14.53 -9.08 -5.98
CA ASN A 14 13.65 -8.16 -6.70
C ASN A 14 12.18 -8.19 -6.22
N ALA A 15 11.88 -8.79 -5.06
CA ALA A 15 10.53 -8.83 -4.49
C ALA A 15 10.06 -7.44 -4.07
N ARG A 16 9.40 -6.72 -5.00
CA ARG A 16 8.68 -5.48 -4.69
C ARG A 16 7.56 -5.84 -3.72
N GLY A 17 7.64 -5.39 -2.47
CA GLY A 17 6.60 -5.66 -1.48
C GLY A 17 5.23 -5.14 -1.94
N LYS A 18 4.18 -5.70 -1.35
CA LYS A 18 2.80 -5.39 -1.72
C LYS A 18 2.23 -4.38 -0.71
N PHE A 19 1.45 -3.44 -1.23
CA PHE A 19 0.72 -2.49 -0.39
C PHE A 19 -0.69 -3.02 -0.16
N TYR A 20 -1.15 -2.95 1.08
CA TYR A 20 -2.50 -3.29 1.49
C TYR A 20 -3.07 -2.13 2.29
N HIS A 21 -4.36 -1.91 2.18
CA HIS A 21 -5.04 -0.86 2.92
C HIS A 21 -6.12 -1.45 3.81
N VAL A 22 -6.32 -0.85 4.99
CA VAL A 22 -7.31 -1.34 5.98
C VAL A 22 -8.67 -0.68 5.79
N CYS A 23 -9.55 -1.21 4.95
CA CYS A 23 -10.88 -0.63 4.75
C CYS A 23 -11.88 -1.15 5.80
N ARG A 24 -12.60 -0.23 6.47
CA ARG A 24 -13.62 -0.53 7.50
C ARG A 24 -13.14 -1.48 8.62
N GLY A 25 -11.87 -1.37 9.02
CA GLY A 25 -11.27 -2.20 10.08
C GLY A 25 -10.89 -3.61 9.63
N ARG A 26 -10.90 -3.92 8.33
CA ARG A 26 -10.37 -5.15 7.76
C ARG A 26 -9.23 -4.83 6.80
N VAL A 27 -8.17 -5.62 6.84
CA VAL A 27 -7.09 -5.54 5.86
C VAL A 27 -7.63 -6.06 4.53
N GLU A 28 -7.67 -5.19 3.53
CA GLU A 28 -8.01 -5.61 2.18
C GLU A 28 -6.77 -6.28 1.59
N ARG A 29 -6.82 -7.61 1.44
CA ARG A 29 -5.75 -8.42 0.85
C ARG A 29 -5.60 -8.24 -0.67
N THR A 30 -6.24 -7.21 -1.22
CA THR A 30 -6.07 -6.81 -2.61
C THR A 30 -4.79 -5.98 -2.69
N PRO A 31 -3.75 -6.47 -3.37
CA PRO A 31 -2.50 -5.73 -3.47
C PRO A 31 -2.73 -4.44 -4.27
N LEU A 32 -2.38 -3.33 -3.65
CA LEU A 32 -2.36 -2.01 -4.25
C LEU A 32 -1.02 -1.81 -4.95
N ALA A 33 -1.10 -1.27 -6.16
CA ALA A 33 0.07 -0.75 -6.85
C ALA A 33 0.24 0.73 -6.49
N VAL A 34 1.49 1.17 -6.33
CA VAL A 34 1.80 2.59 -6.24
C VAL A 34 1.32 3.26 -7.53
N PRO A 35 0.47 4.30 -7.45
CA PRO A 35 0.01 5.00 -8.64
C PRO A 35 1.22 5.53 -9.43
N GLN A 36 1.31 5.15 -10.70
CA GLN A 36 2.35 5.65 -11.60
C GLN A 36 1.91 7.03 -12.13
N GLY A 37 2.06 8.06 -11.30
CA GLY A 37 1.73 9.44 -11.65
C GLY A 37 1.28 10.28 -10.45
N ASP A 38 0.81 11.49 -10.73
CA ASP A 38 0.32 12.47 -9.75
C ASP A 38 -1.14 12.21 -9.30
N ARG A 39 -1.67 11.00 -9.53
CA ARG A 39 -3.06 10.69 -9.20
C ARG A 39 -3.10 9.81 -7.94
N PRO A 40 -3.80 10.23 -6.88
CA PRO A 40 -3.98 9.38 -5.71
C PRO A 40 -4.80 8.14 -6.07
N TYR A 41 -4.54 7.05 -5.36
CA TYR A 41 -5.39 5.87 -5.38
C TYR A 41 -6.64 6.13 -4.54
N GLU A 42 -7.82 6.09 -5.15
CA GLU A 42 -9.08 6.23 -4.42
C GLU A 42 -9.71 4.86 -4.15
N CYS A 43 -9.93 4.53 -2.87
CA CYS A 43 -10.73 3.37 -2.51
C CYS A 43 -12.22 3.71 -2.66
N GLY A 44 -12.89 3.20 -3.69
CA GLY A 44 -14.33 3.42 -3.90
C GLY A 44 -15.26 2.86 -2.80
N GLN A 45 -14.72 2.05 -1.88
CA GLN A 45 -15.48 1.41 -0.79
C GLN A 45 -15.46 2.22 0.52
N CYS A 46 -14.34 2.90 0.76
CA CYS A 46 -14.09 3.75 1.91
C CYS A 46 -14.12 5.26 1.57
N GLY A 47 -14.01 5.61 0.28
CA GLY A 47 -13.92 6.98 -0.23
C GLY A 47 -12.61 7.68 0.11
N ILE A 48 -11.51 6.93 0.25
CA ILE A 48 -10.23 7.48 0.69
C ILE A 48 -9.25 7.57 -0.46
N ASP A 49 -8.57 8.70 -0.57
CA ASP A 49 -7.46 8.97 -1.45
C ASP A 49 -6.13 8.65 -0.75
N LEU A 50 -5.32 7.81 -1.38
CA LEU A 50 -3.95 7.46 -0.98
C LEU A 50 -3.00 8.07 -2.00
N GLU A 51 -2.30 9.13 -1.59
CA GLU A 51 -1.32 9.80 -2.43
C GLU A 51 -0.04 8.98 -2.56
N THR A 52 0.73 9.21 -3.63
CA THR A 52 2.03 8.58 -3.86
C THR A 52 2.97 8.75 -2.66
N GLU A 53 2.89 9.89 -1.96
CA GLU A 53 3.66 10.15 -0.73
C GLU A 53 3.32 9.16 0.39
N ASP A 54 2.06 8.75 0.55
CA ASP A 54 1.64 7.78 1.57
C ASP A 54 2.27 6.40 1.29
N PHE A 55 2.28 5.98 0.02
CA PHE A 55 2.96 4.76 -0.42
C PHE A 55 4.48 4.83 -0.17
N LEU A 56 5.12 5.96 -0.49
CA LEU A 56 6.55 6.15 -0.26
C LEU A 56 6.89 6.17 1.23
N MET A 57 6.05 6.82 2.05
CA MET A 57 6.18 6.83 3.50
C MET A 57 6.00 5.43 4.09
N ALA A 58 5.02 4.64 3.62
CA ALA A 58 4.83 3.27 4.08
C ALA A 58 5.97 2.34 3.63
N LEU A 59 6.50 2.51 2.42
CA LEU A 59 7.69 1.81 1.94
C LEU A 59 8.92 2.16 2.79
N GLN A 60 9.13 3.45 3.09
CA GLN A 60 10.26 3.92 3.90
C GLN A 60 10.12 3.56 5.38
N LYS A 61 8.88 3.50 5.88
CA LYS A 61 8.55 3.00 7.23
C LYS A 61 8.42 1.47 7.28
N GLY A 62 8.56 0.76 6.17
CA GLY A 62 8.44 -0.70 6.02
C GLY A 62 9.50 -1.53 6.75
N SER A 63 10.08 -0.98 7.81
CA SER A 63 10.98 -1.63 8.76
C SER A 63 10.58 -1.25 10.18
N VAL A 64 9.40 -1.69 10.64
CA VAL A 64 9.08 -1.82 12.07
C VAL A 64 8.34 -3.13 12.35
#